data_AF-A0A351SH84-F1
#
_entry.id   AF-A0A351SH84-F1
#
_cell.length_a   1.000
_cell.length_b   1.000
_cell.length_c   1.000
_cell.angle_alpha   90.00
_cell.angle_beta   90.00
_cell.angle_gamma   90.00
#
_symmetry.space_group_name_H-M   'P 1'
#
loop_
_entity.id
_entity.type
_entity.pdbx_description
1 polymer ?
#
loop_
_entity_poly.entity_id
_entity_poly.type
_entity_poly.pdbx_seq_one_letter_code
_entity_poly.pdbx_strand_id
1 'polypeptide(L)' 'FVKQTQILSSEVTQPYRNSKKIWVEGSRPDIRVGMREIYQSNTQSHLGTEENP' A
#
# COMPACT_ATOMS: atom_id res chain seq x y z
N PHE A 1 5.90 -17.14 32.93
CA PHE A 1 6.32 -15.75 32.63
C PHE A 1 6.16 -15.50 31.14
N VAL A 2 5.23 -14.62 30.74
CA VAL A 2 5.04 -14.26 29.33
C VAL A 2 6.18 -13.32 28.92
N LYS A 3 6.97 -13.69 27.91
CA LYS A 3 8.03 -12.83 27.38
C LYS A 3 7.40 -11.57 26.78
N GLN A 4 7.92 -10.40 27.15
CA GLN A 4 7.50 -9.12 26.60
C GLN A 4 7.99 -9.02 25.14
N THR A 5 7.07 -8.83 24.20
CA THR A 5 7.39 -8.73 22.77
C THR A 5 8.22 -7.47 22.50
N GLN A 6 9.36 -7.61 21.85
CA GLN A 6 10.20 -6.48 21.47
C GLN A 6 9.51 -5.62 20.41
N ILE A 7 9.62 -4.30 20.54
CA ILE A 7 9.10 -3.34 19.55
C ILE A 7 9.97 -3.42 18.30
N LEU A 8 9.33 -3.55 17.14
CA LEU A 8 9.99 -3.56 15.82
C LEU A 8 10.62 -2.19 15.51
N SER A 9 11.72 -2.18 14.76
CA SER A 9 12.36 -0.93 14.36
C SER A 9 11.49 -0.11 13.39
N SER A 10 11.79 1.19 13.28
CA SER A 10 11.12 2.10 12.34
C SER A 10 11.29 1.66 10.89
N GLU A 11 12.47 1.15 10.54
CA GLU A 11 12.81 0.70 9.18
C GLU A 11 11.90 -0.41 8.66
N VAL A 12 11.46 -1.32 9.53
CA VAL A 12 10.53 -2.42 9.17
C VAL A 12 9.06 -2.07 9.33
N THR A 13 8.73 -0.95 9.98
CA THR A 13 7.34 -0.52 10.22
C THR A 13 6.90 0.62 9.30
N GLN A 14 7.83 1.23 8.56
CA GLN A 14 7.51 2.28 7.61
C GLN A 14 6.63 1.77 6.44
N PRO A 15 5.74 2.61 5.88
CA PRO A 15 4.97 2.26 4.70
C PRO A 15 5.84 1.98 3.47
N TYR A 16 5.37 1.10 2.59
CA TYR A 16 6.01 0.86 1.30
C TYR A 16 5.98 2.12 0.42
N ARG A 17 7.11 2.44 -0.22
CA ARG A 17 7.21 3.54 -1.19
C ARG A 17 6.21 3.36 -2.32
N ASN A 18 5.77 4.49 -2.88
CA ASN A 18 4.78 4.55 -3.97
C ASN A 18 3.51 3.74 -3.67
N SER A 19 3.17 3.55 -2.39
CA SER A 19 1.94 2.89 -2.00
C SER A 19 1.29 3.58 -0.82
N LYS A 20 -0.04 3.46 -0.74
CA LYS A 20 -0.83 3.98 0.37
C LYS A 20 -1.79 2.90 0.85
N LYS A 21 -2.00 2.86 2.17
CA LYS A 21 -3.08 2.05 2.74
C LYS A 21 -4.38 2.79 2.51
N ILE A 22 -5.31 2.14 1.82
CA ILE A 22 -6.66 2.66 1.57
C ILE A 22 -7.69 1.71 2.16
N TRP A 23 -8.92 2.19 2.24
CA TRP A 23 -10.04 1.42 2.76
C TRP A 23 -11.22 1.61 1.82
N VAL A 24 -11.68 0.52 1.23
CA VAL A 24 -12.87 0.50 0.35
C VAL A 24 -14.07 -0.04 1.10
N GLU A 25 -15.28 0.36 0.71
CA GLU A 25 -16.51 -0.21 1.25
C GLU A 25 -16.57 -1.71 0.93
N GLY A 26 -16.95 -2.51 1.92
CA GLY A 26 -17.17 -3.94 1.74
C GLY A 26 -18.52 -4.23 1.11
N SER A 27 -18.89 -5.51 1.05
CA SER A 27 -20.23 -5.94 0.64
C SER A 27 -21.33 -5.49 1.60
N ARG A 28 -20.96 -5.11 2.83
CA ARG A 28 -21.82 -4.47 3.81
C ARG A 28 -21.30 -3.06 4.11
N PRO A 29 -22.19 -2.08 4.32
CA PRO A 29 -21.80 -0.68 4.51
C PRO A 29 -21.04 -0.41 5.81
N ASP A 30 -21.11 -1.32 6.78
CA ASP A 30 -20.37 -1.23 8.04
C ASP A 30 -18.93 -1.77 7.95
N ILE A 31 -18.57 -2.42 6.84
CA ILE A 31 -17.27 -3.04 6.63
C ILE A 31 -16.39 -2.14 5.77
N ARG A 32 -15.14 -1.96 6.20
CA ARG A 32 -14.08 -1.35 5.41
C ARG A 32 -12.99 -2.39 5.13
N VAL A 33 -12.76 -2.67 3.85
CA VAL A 33 -11.73 -3.64 3.42
C VAL A 33 -10.42 -2.89 3.21
N GLY A 34 -9.38 -3.32 3.91
CA GLY A 34 -8.05 -2.73 3.81
C GLY A 34 -7.39 -3.16 2.50
N MET A 35 -7.11 -2.20 1.63
CA MET A 35 -6.42 -2.43 0.36
C MET A 35 -5.12 -1.62 0.31
N ARG A 36 -4.28 -1.93 -0.68
CA ARG A 36 -3.07 -1.15 -0.98
C ARG A 36 -3.22 -0.53 -2.36
N GLU A 37 -3.23 0.78 -2.41
CA GLU A 37 -3.12 1.54 -3.65
C GLU A 37 -1.64 1.65 -4.02
N ILE A 38 -1.27 1.28 -5.24
CA ILE A 38 0.11 1.32 -5.75
C ILE A 38 0.15 2.31 -6.91
N TYR A 39 1.04 3.30 -6.81
CA TYR A 39 1.28 4.27 -7.88
C TYR A 39 2.25 3.66 -8.89
N GLN A 40 1.77 3.47 -10.11
CA GLN A 40 2.60 2.99 -11.20
C GLN A 40 3.50 4.12 -11.72
N SER A 41 4.71 3.78 -12.13
CA SER A 41 5.54 4.69 -12.92
C SER A 41 5.08 4.66 -14.37
N ASN A 42 5.26 5.78 -15.08
CA ASN A 42 4.95 5.89 -16.50
C ASN A 42 5.63 4.78 -17.32
N THR A 43 4.95 4.32 -18.37
CA THR A 43 5.47 3.34 -19.32
C THR A 43 6.31 4.04 -20.38
N GLN A 44 7.49 3.51 -20.65
CA GLN A 44 8.33 3.99 -21.76
C GLN A 44 7.89 3.28 -23.05
N SER A 45 7.26 4.03 -23.95
CA SER A 45 6.76 3.55 -25.25
C SER A 45 7.65 4.05 -26.40
N HIS A 46 7.44 3.51 -27.60
CA HIS A 46 8.10 4.01 -28.81
C HIS A 46 7.73 5.45 -29.16
N LEU A 47 6.57 5.95 -28.69
CA LEU A 47 6.07 7.30 -28.93
C LEU A 47 6.45 8.28 -27.79
N GLY A 48 7.08 7.79 -26.73
CA GLY A 48 7.52 8.61 -25.59
C GLY A 48 7.13 7.99 -24.24
N THR A 49 7.01 8.83 -23.23
CA THR A 49 6.58 8.43 -21.88
C THR A 49 5.07 8.57 -21.77
N GLU A 50 4.38 7.49 -21.41
CA GLU A 50 2.92 7.42 -21.32
C GLU A 50 2.47 6.98 -19.93
N GLU A 51 1.24 7.32 -19.55
CA GLU A 51 0.65 6.82 -18.31
C GLU A 51 0.54 5.30 -18.36
N ASN A 52 0.87 4.65 -17.25
CA ASN A 52 0.81 3.20 -17.16
C ASN A 52 -0.62 2.75 -16.79
N PRO A 53 -1.32 1.98 -17.66
CA PRO A 53 -2.72 1.61 -17.49
C PRO A 53 -3.00 0.70 -16.27
#